data_AF-A0A2U1WE62-F1
#
_entry.id   AF-A0A2U1WE62-F1
#
_cell.length_a   1.000
_cell.length_b   1.000
_cell.length_c   1.000
_cell.angle_alpha   90.00
_cell.angle_beta   90.00
_cell.angle_gamma   90.00
#
_symmetry.space_group_name_H-M   'P 1'
#
loop_
_entity.id
_entity.type
_entity.pdbx_description
1 polymer ?
#
loop_
_entity_poly.entity_id
_entity_poly.type
_entity_poly.pdbx_seq_one_letter_code
_entity_poly.pdbx_strand_id
1 'polypeptide(L)'
;MKTGRLIEVWGDTVDSVHLGLAMAIGCAISLGAFLLANRILAGLVAAPEMARAYSMLVGLAGCLVAGALCARLFPPKREVVDRAADPAWRETLMAELRAEPGGFGRLADLPPAAVAELKEMGLYDLFAAEEREAAAASRNGQELRPGTHRSEPAAREARA
;
A
#
# COMPACT_ATOMS: atom_id res chain seq x y z
N MET A 1 -23.41 -10.03 -18.19
CA MET A 1 -22.53 -9.22 -17.33
C MET A 1 -21.15 -9.25 -17.97
N LYS A 2 -20.67 -8.15 -18.55
CA LYS A 2 -19.37 -8.14 -19.26
C LYS A 2 -18.26 -8.07 -18.22
N THR A 3 -17.50 -9.15 -18.08
CA THR A 3 -16.28 -9.24 -17.26
C THR A 3 -15.27 -8.23 -17.76
N GLY A 4 -15.15 -7.09 -17.09
CA GLY A 4 -14.09 -6.10 -17.38
C GLY A 4 -12.74 -6.70 -17.02
N ARG A 5 -11.77 -6.62 -17.95
CA ARG A 5 -10.39 -7.02 -17.68
C ARG A 5 -9.74 -5.93 -16.83
N LEU A 6 -9.33 -6.27 -15.61
CA LEU A 6 -8.53 -5.35 -14.79
C LEU A 6 -7.13 -5.27 -15.38
N ILE A 7 -6.61 -4.06 -15.48
CA ILE A 7 -5.25 -3.77 -15.94
C ILE A 7 -4.57 -2.83 -14.94
N GLU A 8 -3.27 -2.97 -14.78
CA GLU A 8 -2.47 -2.08 -13.94
C GLU A 8 -2.00 -0.88 -14.77
N VAL A 9 -2.30 0.32 -14.31
CA VAL A 9 -1.90 1.58 -14.94
C VAL A 9 -1.37 2.49 -13.84
N TRP A 10 -0.10 2.89 -13.93
CA TRP A 10 0.51 3.79 -12.95
C TRP A 10 0.39 3.30 -11.49
N GLY A 11 0.51 1.99 -11.28
CA GLY A 11 0.39 1.37 -9.95
C GLY A 11 -1.04 1.30 -9.39
N ASP A 12 -2.06 1.70 -10.16
CA ASP A 12 -3.47 1.52 -9.81
C ASP A 12 -4.14 0.48 -10.72
N THR A 13 -5.08 -0.28 -10.17
CA THR A 13 -5.79 -1.33 -10.90
C THR A 13 -7.11 -0.79 -11.44
N VAL A 14 -7.20 -0.66 -12.75
CA VAL A 14 -8.35 -0.05 -13.43
C VAL A 14 -9.07 -1.05 -14.34
N ASP A 15 -10.38 -0.88 -14.49
CA ASP A 15 -11.19 -1.68 -15.41
C ASP A 15 -11.01 -1.15 -16.84
N SER A 16 -10.51 -1.99 -17.75
CA SER A 16 -10.20 -1.56 -19.12
C SER A 16 -11.41 -1.02 -19.90
N VAL A 17 -12.61 -1.53 -19.61
CA VAL A 17 -13.84 -1.09 -20.28
C VAL A 17 -14.26 0.29 -19.77
N HIS A 18 -14.23 0.50 -18.46
CA HIS A 18 -14.56 1.80 -17.87
C HIS A 18 -13.52 2.86 -18.24
N LEU A 19 -12.23 2.49 -18.28
CA LEU A 19 -11.18 3.39 -18.74
C LEU A 19 -11.40 3.83 -20.19
N GLY A 20 -11.67 2.87 -21.08
CA GLY A 20 -11.95 3.16 -22.48
C GLY A 20 -13.19 4.05 -22.65
N LEU A 21 -14.26 3.77 -21.90
CA LEU A 21 -15.48 4.57 -21.96
C LEU A 21 -15.28 5.98 -21.39
N ALA A 22 -14.50 6.13 -20.31
CA ALA A 22 -14.15 7.43 -19.74
C ALA A 22 -13.35 8.28 -20.73
N MET A 23 -12.37 7.68 -21.43
CA MET A 23 -11.59 8.37 -22.46
C MET A 23 -12.48 8.80 -23.64
N ALA A 24 -13.39 7.93 -24.09
CA ALA A 24 -14.32 8.26 -25.16
C ALA A 24 -15.27 9.42 -24.78
N ILE A 25 -15.82 9.40 -23.57
CA ILE A 25 -16.65 10.49 -23.04
C ILE A 25 -15.85 11.80 -22.95
N GLY A 26 -14.62 11.73 -22.42
CA GLY A 26 -13.71 12.87 -22.33
C GLY A 26 -13.45 13.52 -23.69
N CYS A 27 -13.10 12.73 -24.70
CA CYS A 27 -12.89 13.19 -26.07
C CYS A 27 -14.17 13.78 -26.67
N ALA A 28 -15.31 13.10 -26.52
CA ALA A 28 -16.58 13.56 -27.10
C ALA A 28 -17.04 14.90 -26.50
N ILE A 29 -16.96 15.05 -25.18
CA ILE A 29 -17.40 16.27 -24.49
C ILE A 29 -16.43 17.43 -24.75
N SER A 30 -15.11 17.21 -24.61
CA SER A 30 -14.12 18.29 -24.80
C SER A 30 -14.08 18.79 -26.24
N LEU A 31 -14.04 17.87 -27.22
CA LEU A 31 -14.03 18.23 -28.63
C LEU A 31 -15.38 18.81 -29.06
N GLY A 32 -16.49 18.24 -28.58
CA GLY A 32 -17.83 18.76 -28.84
C GLY A 32 -17.99 20.19 -28.31
N ALA A 33 -17.56 20.44 -27.07
CA ALA A 33 -17.58 21.77 -26.46
C ALA A 33 -16.72 22.77 -27.23
N PHE A 34 -15.50 22.40 -27.63
CA PHE A 34 -14.63 23.24 -28.44
C PHE A 34 -15.26 23.58 -29.80
N LEU A 35 -15.75 22.57 -30.54
CA LEU A 35 -16.32 22.78 -31.87
C LEU A 35 -17.59 23.62 -31.82
N LEU A 36 -18.46 23.36 -30.84
CA LEU A 36 -19.69 24.12 -30.64
C LEU A 36 -19.38 25.57 -30.26
N ALA A 37 -18.47 25.79 -29.30
CA ALA A 37 -18.03 27.12 -28.93
C ALA A 37 -17.42 27.86 -30.13
N ASN A 38 -16.57 27.20 -30.91
CA ASN A 38 -15.93 27.81 -32.08
C ASN A 38 -16.95 28.18 -33.16
N ARG A 39 -17.98 27.35 -33.37
CA ARG A 39 -19.07 27.67 -34.29
C ARG A 39 -19.88 28.89 -33.83
N ILE A 40 -20.20 28.97 -32.54
CA ILE A 40 -20.96 30.09 -31.98
C ILE A 40 -20.11 31.37 -32.00
N LEU A 41 -18.90 31.32 -31.45
CA LEU A 41 -18.03 32.49 -31.29
C LEU A 41 -17.53 33.03 -32.64
N ALA A 42 -17.37 32.19 -33.67
CA ALA A 42 -17.05 32.66 -35.01
C ALA A 42 -18.15 33.57 -35.60
N GLY A 43 -19.39 33.46 -35.13
CA GLY A 43 -20.49 34.35 -35.51
C GLY A 43 -20.64 35.59 -34.62
N LEU A 44 -20.05 35.58 -33.41
CA LEU A 44 -20.18 36.69 -32.44
C LEU A 44 -18.95 37.61 -32.40
N VAL A 45 -17.76 37.09 -32.70
CA VAL A 45 -16.49 37.82 -32.52
C VAL A 45 -15.91 38.21 -33.87
N ALA A 46 -15.55 39.47 -34.03
CA ALA A 46 -15.02 40.00 -35.29
C ALA A 46 -13.63 39.44 -35.65
N ALA A 47 -12.83 39.07 -34.65
CA ALA A 47 -11.49 38.52 -34.84
C ALA A 47 -11.49 36.99 -34.74
N PRO A 48 -11.12 36.25 -35.80
CA PRO A 48 -11.16 34.78 -35.81
C PRO A 48 -10.18 34.15 -34.82
N GLU A 49 -9.02 34.78 -34.59
CA GLU A 49 -8.03 34.31 -33.62
C GLU A 49 -8.57 34.34 -32.18
N MET A 50 -9.33 35.37 -31.84
CA MET A 50 -9.95 35.51 -30.51
C MET A 50 -11.05 34.47 -30.31
N ALA A 51 -11.89 34.24 -31.33
CA ALA A 51 -12.91 33.20 -31.29
C ALA A 51 -12.30 31.82 -31.01
N ARG A 52 -11.18 31.50 -31.66
CA ARG A 52 -10.47 30.23 -31.46
C ARG A 52 -9.87 30.11 -30.07
N ALA A 53 -9.21 31.15 -29.57
CA ALA A 53 -8.62 31.17 -28.23
C ALA A 53 -9.68 30.96 -27.13
N TYR A 54 -10.80 31.67 -27.20
CA TYR A 54 -11.90 31.48 -26.24
C TYR A 54 -12.56 30.10 -26.37
N SER A 55 -12.63 29.55 -27.57
CA SER A 55 -13.15 28.20 -27.78
C SER A 55 -12.27 27.13 -27.13
N MET A 56 -10.95 27.31 -27.11
CA MET A 56 -10.04 26.42 -26.38
C MET A 56 -10.31 26.43 -24.87
N LEU A 57 -10.62 27.60 -24.30
CA LEU A 57 -11.04 27.70 -22.89
C LEU A 57 -12.34 26.93 -22.62
N VAL A 58 -13.32 27.04 -23.52
CA VAL A 58 -14.58 26.27 -23.41
C VAL A 58 -14.32 24.77 -23.55
N GLY A 59 -13.42 24.35 -24.45
CA GLY A 59 -12.98 22.96 -24.55
C GLY A 59 -12.36 22.43 -23.26
N LEU A 60 -11.51 23.24 -22.60
CA LEU A 60 -10.91 22.90 -21.31
C LEU A 60 -11.97 22.79 -20.19
N ALA A 61 -12.94 23.71 -20.16
CA ALA A 61 -14.09 23.60 -19.24
C ALA A 61 -14.88 22.30 -19.52
N GLY A 62 -15.03 21.92 -20.78
CA GLY A 62 -15.60 20.63 -21.19
C GLY A 62 -14.85 19.43 -20.60
N CYS A 63 -13.52 19.46 -20.54
CA CYS A 63 -12.74 18.40 -19.89
C CYS A 63 -13.07 18.27 -18.40
N LEU A 64 -13.25 19.39 -17.69
CA LEU A 64 -13.61 19.37 -16.26
C LEU A 64 -15.00 18.75 -16.04
N VAL A 65 -15.97 19.11 -16.88
CA VAL A 65 -17.31 18.52 -16.86
C VAL A 65 -17.28 17.03 -17.16
N ALA A 66 -16.49 16.61 -18.14
CA ALA A 66 -16.31 15.19 -18.46
C ALA A 66 -15.68 14.42 -17.29
N GLY A 67 -14.66 14.99 -16.63
CA GLY A 67 -14.06 14.41 -15.42
C GLY A 67 -15.06 14.24 -14.29
N ALA A 68 -15.88 15.26 -14.03
CA ALA A 68 -16.95 15.20 -13.02
C ALA A 68 -18.01 14.14 -13.36
N LEU A 69 -18.40 14.03 -14.64
CA LEU A 69 -19.34 13.00 -15.10
C LEU A 69 -18.76 11.60 -14.95
N CYS A 70 -17.51 11.38 -15.36
CA CYS A 70 -16.81 10.10 -15.19
C CYS A 70 -16.70 9.72 -13.71
N ALA A 71 -16.42 10.68 -12.82
CA ALA A 71 -16.38 10.44 -11.38
C ALA A 71 -17.74 10.01 -10.80
N ARG A 72 -18.86 10.50 -11.36
CA ARG A 72 -20.21 10.05 -10.96
C ARG A 72 -20.62 8.73 -11.60
N LEU A 73 -20.24 8.50 -12.86
CA LEU A 73 -20.62 7.31 -13.63
C LEU A 73 -19.83 6.07 -13.19
N PHE A 74 -18.58 6.26 -12.77
CA PHE A 74 -17.70 5.21 -12.30
C PHE A 74 -17.35 5.45 -10.82
N PRO A 75 -18.28 5.11 -9.90
CA PRO A 75 -18.01 5.27 -8.48
C PRO A 75 -16.76 4.47 -8.06
N PRO A 76 -16.02 4.94 -7.03
CA PRO A 76 -14.82 4.28 -6.54
C PRO A 76 -15.15 2.84 -6.15
N LYS A 77 -14.57 1.87 -6.87
CA LYS A 77 -14.79 0.43 -6.66
C LYS A 77 -14.00 -0.12 -5.46
N ARG A 78 -13.14 0.70 -4.84
CA ARG A 78 -12.31 0.30 -3.70
C ARG A 78 -13.13 0.38 -2.43
N GLU A 79 -13.59 -0.79 -1.96
CA GLU A 79 -14.09 -0.93 -0.61
C GLU A 79 -12.87 -0.95 0.32
N VAL A 80 -12.59 0.19 0.98
CA VAL A 80 -11.59 0.23 2.06
C VAL A 80 -12.25 -0.41 3.27
N VAL A 81 -12.21 -1.74 3.30
CA VAL A 81 -12.65 -2.48 4.47
C VAL A 81 -11.55 -2.31 5.50
N ASP A 82 -11.74 -1.34 6.41
CA ASP A 82 -10.93 -1.19 7.60
C ASP A 82 -11.30 -2.33 8.58
N ARG A 83 -11.00 -3.57 8.20
CA ARG A 83 -10.97 -4.66 9.19
C ARG A 83 -9.79 -4.31 10.07
N ALA A 84 -10.06 -3.71 11.22
CA ALA A 84 -9.13 -3.67 12.34
C ALA A 84 -8.47 -5.05 12.39
N ALA A 85 -7.20 -5.10 12.00
CA ALA A 85 -6.62 -6.33 11.50
C ALA A 85 -6.83 -7.45 12.52
N ASP A 86 -7.53 -8.49 12.06
CA ASP A 86 -7.89 -9.67 12.84
C ASP A 86 -6.63 -10.13 13.59
N PRO A 87 -6.66 -10.18 14.95
CA PRO A 87 -5.50 -10.57 15.73
C PRO A 87 -4.85 -11.86 15.23
N ALA A 88 -5.65 -12.83 14.74
CA ALA A 88 -5.17 -14.09 14.18
C ALA A 88 -4.41 -13.91 12.85
N TRP A 89 -4.81 -12.96 12.00
CA TRP A 89 -4.09 -12.64 10.77
C TRP A 89 -2.75 -11.96 11.06
N ARG A 90 -2.71 -11.08 12.07
CA ARG A 90 -1.46 -10.46 12.54
C ARG A 90 -0.48 -11.51 13.07
N GLU A 91 -0.95 -12.45 13.87
CA GLU A 91 -0.13 -13.56 14.38
C GLU A 91 0.43 -14.44 13.24
N THR A 92 -0.38 -14.68 12.20
CA THR A 92 0.04 -15.44 11.02
C THR A 92 1.15 -14.72 10.24
N LEU A 93 1.00 -13.41 10.03
CA LEU A 93 2.05 -12.61 9.39
C LEU A 93 3.33 -12.56 10.23
N MET A 94 3.23 -12.44 11.56
CA MET A 94 4.39 -12.49 12.42
C MET A 94 5.11 -13.84 12.32
N ALA A 95 4.37 -14.95 12.27
CA ALA A 95 4.95 -16.28 12.09
C ALA A 95 5.68 -16.43 10.73
N GLU A 96 5.15 -15.84 9.67
CA GLU A 96 5.77 -15.86 8.34
C GLU A 96 7.04 -15.01 8.29
N LEU A 97 7.02 -13.80 8.89
CA LEU A 97 8.24 -12.99 9.05
C LEU A 97 9.31 -13.69 9.91
N ARG A 98 8.94 -14.49 10.91
CA ARG A 98 9.90 -15.31 11.70
C ARG A 98 10.60 -16.38 10.86
N ALA A 99 9.97 -16.86 9.79
CA ALA A 99 10.51 -17.90 8.92
C ALA A 99 11.53 -17.36 7.90
N GLU A 100 11.55 -16.04 7.66
CA GLU A 100 12.49 -15.40 6.75
C GLU A 100 13.91 -15.36 7.36
N PRO A 101 14.96 -15.73 6.61
CA PRO A 101 16.34 -15.76 7.11
C PRO A 101 16.85 -14.35 7.44
N GLY A 102 16.73 -13.97 8.71
CA GLY A 102 17.11 -12.66 9.25
C GLY A 102 16.42 -12.32 10.58
N GLY A 103 15.23 -12.87 10.83
CA GLY A 103 14.45 -12.62 12.06
C GLY A 103 14.09 -11.15 12.28
N PHE A 104 13.51 -10.81 13.44
CA PHE A 104 13.07 -9.45 13.75
C PHE A 104 14.18 -8.47 14.18
N GLY A 105 15.40 -8.95 14.41
CA GLY A 105 16.46 -8.13 15.05
C GLY A 105 16.06 -7.68 16.46
N ARG A 106 16.74 -6.66 16.99
CA ARG A 106 16.41 -6.05 18.30
C ARG A 106 15.93 -4.63 18.09
N LEU A 107 14.90 -4.21 18.83
CA LEU A 107 14.43 -2.82 18.79
C LEU A 107 15.51 -1.82 19.23
N ALA A 108 16.48 -2.26 20.02
CA ALA A 108 17.63 -1.47 20.46
C ALA A 108 18.62 -1.12 19.34
N ASP A 109 18.61 -1.88 18.24
CA ASP A 109 19.53 -1.67 17.11
C ASP A 109 18.95 -0.70 16.06
N LEU A 110 17.70 -0.25 16.25
CA LEU A 110 17.03 0.68 15.34
C LEU A 110 17.47 2.14 15.58
N PRO A 111 17.67 2.94 14.52
CA PRO A 111 17.85 4.38 14.64
C PRO A 111 16.66 5.04 15.35
N PRO A 112 16.87 6.12 16.11
CA PRO A 112 15.81 6.80 16.85
C PRO A 112 14.66 7.31 15.95
N ALA A 113 14.94 7.63 14.69
CA ALA A 113 13.92 7.98 13.69
C ALA A 113 12.98 6.81 13.37
N ALA A 114 13.52 5.61 13.15
CA ALA A 114 12.72 4.42 12.85
C ALA A 114 11.87 3.97 14.07
N VAL A 115 12.39 4.16 15.28
CA VAL A 115 11.63 3.91 16.52
C VAL A 115 10.44 4.87 16.67
N ALA A 116 10.59 6.13 16.24
CA ALA A 116 9.51 7.10 16.25
C ALA A 116 8.40 6.72 15.25
N GLU A 117 8.77 6.35 14.01
CA GLU A 117 7.82 5.89 12.99
C GLU A 117 7.05 4.62 13.43
N LEU A 118 7.75 3.66 14.06
CA LEU A 118 7.12 2.46 14.62
C LEU A 118 6.09 2.78 15.71
N LYS A 119 6.32 3.81 16.51
CA LYS A 119 5.38 4.26 17.55
C LYS A 119 4.17 4.98 16.95
N GLU A 120 4.39 5.82 15.93
CA GLU A 120 3.31 6.51 15.22
C GLU A 120 2.38 5.53 14.50
N MET A 121 2.93 4.44 13.96
CA MET A 121 2.16 3.36 13.33
C MET A 121 1.54 2.35 14.33
N GLY A 122 1.76 2.53 15.64
CA GLY A 122 1.24 1.61 16.67
C GLY A 122 1.84 0.21 16.63
N LEU A 123 3.00 0.04 15.99
CA LEU A 123 3.65 -1.25 15.76
C LEU A 123 4.73 -1.56 16.81
N TYR A 124 5.22 -0.55 17.52
CA TYR A 124 6.27 -0.68 18.52
C TYR A 124 5.95 -1.73 19.60
N ASP A 125 4.74 -1.69 20.16
CA ASP A 125 4.33 -2.59 21.24
C ASP A 125 4.22 -4.05 20.77
N LEU A 126 3.85 -4.26 19.49
CA LEU A 126 3.79 -5.57 18.86
C LEU A 126 5.18 -6.20 18.76
N PHE A 127 6.16 -5.47 18.22
CA PHE A 127 7.55 -5.96 18.15
C PHE A 127 8.20 -6.10 19.54
N ALA A 128 7.83 -5.24 20.50
CA ALA A 128 8.36 -5.33 21.86
C ALA A 128 7.81 -6.52 22.65
N ALA A 129 6.59 -6.98 22.34
CA ALA A 129 6.05 -8.23 22.88
C ALA A 129 6.84 -9.43 22.30
N GLU A 130 7.09 -9.44 21.00
CA GLU A 130 7.86 -10.48 20.30
C GLU A 130 9.29 -10.62 20.83
N GLU A 131 10.04 -9.52 21.04
CA GLU A 131 11.40 -9.58 21.59
C GLU A 131 11.42 -10.17 23.01
N ARG A 132 10.38 -9.90 23.82
CA ARG A 132 10.25 -10.44 25.18
C ARG A 132 9.99 -11.95 25.17
N GLU A 133 9.14 -12.43 24.28
CA GLU A 133 8.85 -13.86 24.11
C GLU A 133 10.07 -14.62 23.59
N ALA A 134 10.77 -14.09 22.60
CA ALA A 134 12.01 -14.67 22.08
C ALA A 134 13.11 -14.77 23.17
N ALA A 135 13.24 -13.72 24.00
CA ALA A 135 14.18 -13.72 25.12
C ALA A 135 13.78 -14.70 26.24
N ALA A 136 12.48 -14.89 26.48
CA ALA A 136 11.98 -15.87 27.46
C ALA A 136 12.19 -17.32 26.99
N ALA A 137 11.96 -17.60 25.71
CA ALA A 137 12.21 -18.92 25.11
C ALA A 137 13.70 -19.30 25.18
N SER A 138 14.60 -18.34 24.95
CA SER A 138 16.06 -18.56 25.04
C SER A 138 16.54 -18.81 26.49
N ARG A 139 15.93 -18.15 27.49
CA ARG A 139 16.22 -18.39 28.91
C ARG A 139 15.80 -19.78 29.37
N ASN A 140 14.59 -20.22 28.99
CA ASN A 140 14.11 -21.56 29.34
C ASN A 140 14.93 -22.68 28.67
N GLY A 141 15.53 -22.43 27.51
CA GLY A 141 16.47 -23.35 26.86
C GLY A 141 17.84 -23.48 27.54
N GLN A 142 18.26 -22.49 28.34
CA GLN A 142 19.52 -22.53 29.08
C GLN A 142 19.41 -23.24 30.44
N GLU A 143 18.25 -23.21 31.08
CA GLU A 143 18.03 -23.85 32.40
C GLU A 143 18.04 -25.39 32.32
N LEU A 144 17.84 -25.98 31.12
CA LEU A 144 17.86 -27.42 30.89
C LEU A 144 19.27 -28.02 30.60
N ARG A 145 20.36 -27.27 30.80
CA ARG A 145 21.73 -27.81 30.75
C ARG A 145 22.35 -27.82 32.17
N PRO A 146 22.11 -28.86 32.98
CA PRO A 146 22.80 -29.00 34.26
C PRO A 146 24.29 -29.21 34.00
N GLY A 147 25.11 -28.32 34.57
CA GLY A 147 26.56 -28.34 34.46
C GLY A 147 27.16 -29.64 34.99
N THR A 148 27.80 -30.40 34.10
CA THR A 148 28.65 -31.54 34.47
C THR A 148 29.97 -31.01 35.04
N HIS A 149 29.95 -30.61 36.31
CA HIS A 149 31.16 -30.48 37.11
C HIS A 149 31.24 -31.68 38.06
N ARG A 150 31.85 -32.78 37.61
CA ARG A 150 32.33 -33.83 38.50
C ARG A 150 33.84 -33.97 38.29
N SER A 151 34.55 -33.39 39.25
CA SER A 151 35.97 -33.58 39.54
C SER A 151 36.42 -35.03 39.36
N GLU A 152 37.50 -35.22 38.60
CA GLU A 152 38.41 -36.37 38.76
C GLU A 152 38.88 -36.46 40.22
N PRO A 153 39.10 -37.70 40.71
CA PRO A 153 40.37 -37.97 41.36
C PRO A 153 41.09 -39.14 40.69
N ALA A 154 42.34 -38.86 40.34
CA ALA A 154 43.33 -39.83 39.96
C ALA A 154 43.74 -40.74 41.14
N ALA A 155 44.05 -41.98 40.79
CA ALA A 155 44.92 -42.94 41.47
C ALA A 155 44.44 -43.55 42.82
N ARG A 156 44.25 -44.88 42.83
CA ARG A 156 45.27 -45.86 43.24
C ARG A 156 44.76 -47.30 43.15
N GLU A 157 45.63 -48.18 42.64
CA GLU A 157 46.03 -49.51 43.18
C GLU A 157 44.95 -50.39 43.84
N ALA A 158 44.93 -51.73 43.78
CA ALA A 158 45.68 -52.79 43.14
C ALA A 158 45.07 -54.10 43.73
N ARG A 159 45.13 -55.21 42.99
CA ARG A 159 45.08 -56.61 43.48
C ARG A 159 43.82 -57.08 44.24
N ALA A 160 43.09 -58.02 43.65
CA ALA A 160 43.20 -59.47 43.93
C ALA A 160 42.36 -60.25 42.92
#